data_AF-A0A8D2PQ68-F1
#
_entry.id   AF-A0A8D2PQ68-F1
#
_cell.length_a   1.000
_cell.length_b   1.000
_cell.length_c   1.000
_cell.angle_alpha   90.00
_cell.angle_beta   90.00
_cell.angle_gamma   90.00
#
_symmetry.space_group_name_H-M   'P 1'
#
loop_
_entity.id
_entity.type
_entity.pdbx_description
1 polymer ?
#
loop_
_entity_poly.entity_id
_entity_poly.type
_entity_poly.pdbx_seq_one_letter_code
_entity_poly.pdbx_strand_id
1 'polypeptide(L)'
;MEASCLELALEGERLCKAGDFKAGAAFFEAAVQVGTEDLKTLSAIYSQLGNAYFYLKEYSKALLYHKHDLTLARTIGDRIGEAKASGNLGNTLKILGQFDEAVVCCQRHLDISREAVLGTLAPVAPAALCWPL
;
A
#
# COMPACT_ATOMS: atom_id res chain seq x y z
N MET A 1 30.17 8.93 1.35
CA MET A 1 28.78 9.39 1.43
C MET A 1 27.96 8.15 1.63
N GLU A 2 27.40 7.95 2.82
CA GLU A 2 26.41 6.89 3.03
C GLU A 2 25.14 7.30 2.27
N ALA A 3 24.61 6.39 1.44
CA ALA A 3 23.38 6.66 0.71
C ALA A 3 22.22 6.72 1.70
N SER A 4 21.38 7.76 1.59
CA SER A 4 20.20 7.91 2.43
C SER A 4 19.15 6.85 2.10
N CYS A 5 18.27 6.56 3.06
CA CYS A 5 17.12 5.68 2.86
C CYS A 5 16.29 6.08 1.62
N LEU A 6 16.09 7.39 1.42
CA LEU A 6 15.33 7.92 0.28
C LEU A 6 16.02 7.66 -1.06
N GLU A 7 17.34 7.88 -1.16
CA GLU A 7 18.09 7.63 -2.40
C GLU A 7 18.05 6.14 -2.79
N LEU A 8 18.20 5.25 -1.80
CA LEU A 8 18.10 3.80 -2.02
C LEU A 8 16.68 3.40 -2.48
N ALA A 9 15.64 3.96 -1.86
CA ALA A 9 14.26 3.70 -2.25
C ALA A 9 13.95 4.19 -3.68
N LEU A 10 14.44 5.37 -4.06
CA LEU A 10 14.26 5.90 -5.41
C LEU A 10 14.96 5.05 -6.47
N GLU A 11 16.16 4.56 -6.19
CA GLU A 11 16.86 3.65 -7.10
C GLU A 11 16.15 2.30 -7.20
N GLY A 12 15.65 1.77 -6.07
CA GLY A 12 14.81 0.57 -6.05
C GLY A 12 13.56 0.72 -6.93
N GLU A 13 12.87 1.86 -6.84
CA GLU A 13 11.71 2.16 -7.68
C GLU A 13 12.07 2.25 -9.16
N ARG A 14 13.18 2.91 -9.49
CA ARG A 14 13.68 3.04 -10.86
C ARG A 14 13.95 1.67 -11.49
N LEU A 15 14.58 0.76 -10.75
CA LEU A 15 14.90 -0.60 -11.21
C LEU A 15 13.64 -1.44 -11.39
N CYS A 16 12.70 -1.41 -10.44
CA CYS A 16 11.41 -2.08 -10.58
C CYS A 16 10.63 -1.58 -11.82
N LYS A 17 10.65 -0.26 -12.11
CA LYS A 17 10.07 0.30 -13.33
C LYS A 17 10.76 -0.18 -14.61
N ALA A 18 12.06 -0.47 -14.54
CA ALA A 18 12.81 -1.07 -15.65
C ALA A 18 12.60 -2.59 -15.78
N GLY A 19 11.84 -3.21 -14.86
CA GLY A 19 11.56 -4.65 -14.85
C GLY A 19 12.57 -5.49 -14.07
N ASP A 20 13.63 -4.89 -13.53
CA ASP A 20 14.58 -5.58 -12.66
C ASP A 20 14.12 -5.55 -11.20
N PHE A 21 13.12 -6.39 -10.90
CA PHE A 21 12.55 -6.50 -9.57
C PHE A 21 13.53 -7.08 -8.54
N LYS A 22 14.52 -7.86 -8.98
CA LYS A 22 15.51 -8.47 -8.08
C LYS A 22 16.47 -7.42 -7.56
N ALA A 23 17.04 -6.61 -8.44
CA ALA A 23 17.87 -5.48 -8.04
C ALA A 23 17.04 -4.45 -7.26
N GLY A 24 15.83 -4.14 -7.74
CA GLY A 24 14.94 -3.21 -7.06
C GLY A 24 14.63 -3.60 -5.60
N ALA A 25 14.30 -4.88 -5.36
CA ALA A 25 14.09 -5.41 -4.01
C ALA A 25 15.33 -5.25 -3.11
N ALA A 26 16.53 -5.53 -3.63
CA ALA A 26 17.76 -5.39 -2.85
C ALA A 26 18.01 -3.93 -2.42
N PHE A 27 17.72 -2.95 -3.27
CA PHE A 27 17.81 -1.54 -2.92
C PHE A 27 16.79 -1.13 -1.85
N PHE A 28 15.55 -1.63 -1.94
CA PHE A 28 14.57 -1.37 -0.89
C PHE A 28 14.92 -2.04 0.44
N GLU A 29 15.49 -3.25 0.44
CA GLU A 29 15.97 -3.90 1.67
C GLU A 29 17.09 -3.09 2.33
N ALA A 30 18.03 -2.58 1.52
CA ALA A 30 19.06 -1.66 2.00
C ALA A 30 18.44 -0.37 2.57
N ALA A 31 17.41 0.18 1.93
CA ALA A 31 16.69 1.35 2.45
C ALA A 31 16.05 1.08 3.82
N VAL A 32 15.46 -0.10 4.02
CA VAL A 32 14.91 -0.52 5.33
C VAL A 32 16.01 -0.68 6.38
N GLN A 33 17.18 -1.21 6.02
CA GLN A 33 18.32 -1.35 6.92
C GLN A 33 18.91 -0.01 7.36
N VAL A 34 19.01 0.96 6.44
CA VAL A 34 19.42 2.34 6.77
C VAL A 34 18.39 2.99 7.70
N GLY A 35 17.11 2.71 7.46
CA GLY A 35 16.01 3.21 8.28
C GLY A 35 15.65 4.67 8.00
N THR A 36 14.45 5.05 8.41
CA THR A 36 13.94 6.42 8.33
C THR A 36 12.95 6.68 9.46
N GLU A 37 12.94 7.91 9.98
CA GLU A 37 11.94 8.36 10.94
C GLU A 37 10.59 8.68 10.28
N ASP A 38 10.59 8.91 8.96
CA ASP A 38 9.35 9.12 8.20
C ASP A 38 8.64 7.80 7.93
N LEU A 39 7.66 7.52 8.80
CA LEU A 39 6.84 6.32 8.72
C LEU A 39 6.03 6.22 7.42
N LYS A 40 5.69 7.33 6.75
CA LYS A 40 5.00 7.27 5.44
C LYS A 40 5.94 6.75 4.36
N THR A 41 7.18 7.25 4.35
CA THR A 41 8.22 6.75 3.45
C THR A 41 8.50 5.27 3.72
N LEU A 42 8.61 4.87 5.00
CA LEU A 42 8.79 3.46 5.35
C LEU A 42 7.62 2.56 4.89
N SER A 43 6.37 3.03 5.02
CA SER A 43 5.19 2.32 4.52
C SER A 43 5.25 2.12 3.00
N ALA A 44 5.62 3.17 2.27
CA ALA A 44 5.78 3.11 0.81
C ALA A 44 6.88 2.10 0.41
N ILE A 45 8.01 2.07 1.11
CA ILE A 45 9.09 1.10 0.89
C ILE A 45 8.58 -0.33 1.10
N TYR A 46 7.85 -0.61 2.19
CA TYR A 46 7.26 -1.93 2.43
C TYR A 46 6.25 -2.31 1.34
N SER A 47 5.42 -1.39 0.89
CA SER A 47 4.48 -1.63 -0.21
C SER A 47 5.20 -2.05 -1.49
N GLN A 48 6.29 -1.34 -1.83
CA GLN A 48 7.08 -1.60 -3.03
C GLN A 48 7.90 -2.89 -2.92
N LEU A 49 8.44 -3.23 -1.75
CA LEU A 49 9.06 -4.53 -1.48
C LEU A 49 8.07 -5.67 -1.68
N GLY A 50 6.86 -5.52 -1.13
CA GLY A 50 5.80 -6.51 -1.29
C GLY A 50 5.47 -6.74 -2.76
N ASN A 51 5.32 -5.66 -3.53
CA ASN A 51 5.06 -5.73 -4.97
C ASN A 51 6.22 -6.37 -5.73
N ALA A 52 7.47 -5.98 -5.45
CA ALA A 52 8.66 -6.55 -6.10
C ALA A 52 8.73 -8.06 -5.87
N TYR A 53 8.53 -8.51 -4.63
CA TYR A 53 8.50 -9.93 -4.29
C TYR A 53 7.31 -10.67 -4.91
N PHE A 54 6.16 -10.01 -5.04
CA PHE A 54 5.01 -10.57 -5.75
C PHE A 54 5.35 -10.84 -7.22
N TYR A 55 5.99 -9.90 -7.92
CA TYR A 55 6.43 -10.08 -9.31
C TYR A 55 7.53 -11.13 -9.46
N LEU A 56 8.39 -11.30 -8.47
CA LEU A 56 9.39 -12.37 -8.39
C LEU A 56 8.79 -13.74 -8.03
N LYS A 57 7.49 -13.82 -7.75
CA LYS A 57 6.77 -15.03 -7.30
C LYS A 57 7.24 -15.54 -5.93
N GLU A 58 7.90 -14.70 -5.13
CA GLU A 58 8.26 -14.97 -3.73
C GLU A 58 7.11 -14.54 -2.81
N TYR A 59 5.96 -15.21 -2.96
CA TYR A 59 4.70 -14.77 -2.35
C TYR A 59 4.72 -14.72 -0.82
N SER A 60 5.50 -15.56 -0.16
CA SER A 60 5.66 -15.52 1.30
C SER A 60 6.32 -14.23 1.79
N LYS A 61 7.30 -13.71 1.04
CA LYS A 61 7.93 -12.41 1.35
C LYS A 61 7.00 -11.26 0.98
N ALA A 62 6.30 -11.35 -0.15
CA ALA A 62 5.28 -10.36 -0.51
C ALA A 62 4.24 -10.20 0.60
N LEU A 63 3.76 -11.34 1.14
CA LEU A 63 2.81 -11.38 2.25
C LEU A 63 3.36 -10.68 3.49
N LEU A 64 4.62 -10.93 3.85
CA LEU A 64 5.28 -10.32 4.99
C LEU A 64 5.32 -8.79 4.86
N TYR A 65 5.81 -8.28 3.73
CA TYR A 65 5.96 -6.84 3.53
C TYR A 65 4.62 -6.11 3.37
N HIS A 66 3.63 -6.71 2.72
CA HIS A 66 2.27 -6.14 2.69
C HIS A 66 1.61 -6.11 4.08
N LYS A 67 1.91 -7.08 4.97
CA LYS A 67 1.47 -7.02 6.37
C LYS A 67 2.15 -5.89 7.15
N HIS A 68 3.45 -5.66 6.91
CA HIS A 68 4.17 -4.53 7.51
C HIS A 68 3.60 -3.18 7.05
N ASP A 69 3.38 -3.00 5.75
CA ASP A 69 2.73 -1.81 5.17
C ASP A 69 1.34 -1.59 5.80
N LEU A 70 0.50 -2.63 5.83
CA LEU A 70 -0.84 -2.54 6.42
C LEU A 70 -0.81 -2.16 7.90
N THR A 71 0.11 -2.73 8.67
CA THR A 71 0.27 -2.42 10.10
C THR A 71 0.67 -0.98 10.28
N LEU A 72 1.66 -0.51 9.52
CA LEU A 72 2.18 0.85 9.64
C LEU A 72 1.15 1.89 9.20
N ALA A 73 0.45 1.66 8.07
CA ALA A 73 -0.61 2.52 7.59
C ALA A 73 -1.73 2.68 8.64
N ARG A 74 -2.10 1.61 9.35
CA ARG A 74 -3.05 1.66 10.48
C ARG A 74 -2.50 2.46 11.65
N THR A 75 -1.25 2.23 12.04
CA THR A 75 -0.60 2.92 13.15
C THR A 75 -0.55 4.43 12.95
N ILE A 76 -0.30 4.90 11.73
CA ILE A 76 -0.22 6.33 11.42
C ILE A 76 -1.56 6.95 10.98
N GLY A 77 -2.63 6.16 10.92
CA GLY A 77 -3.95 6.61 10.49
C GLY A 77 -4.06 6.97 9.00
N ASP A 78 -3.17 6.45 8.14
CA ASP A 78 -3.26 6.65 6.70
C ASP A 78 -4.31 5.71 6.10
N ARG A 79 -5.53 6.23 5.95
CA ARG A 79 -6.66 5.46 5.37
C ARG A 79 -6.41 5.05 3.93
N ILE A 80 -5.82 5.91 3.11
CA ILE A 80 -5.56 5.59 1.70
C ILE A 80 -4.46 4.51 1.62
N GLY A 81 -3.42 4.63 2.43
CA GLY A 81 -2.39 3.60 2.61
C GLY A 81 -2.99 2.27 3.06
N GLU A 82 -3.85 2.29 4.09
CA GLU A 82 -4.52 1.09 4.61
C GLU A 82 -5.35 0.39 3.52
N ALA A 83 -6.09 1.15 2.71
CA ALA A 83 -6.86 0.61 1.60
C ALA A 83 -5.95 -0.08 0.58
N LYS A 84 -4.87 0.57 0.15
CA LYS A 84 -3.92 0.01 -0.83
C LYS A 84 -3.24 -1.25 -0.29
N ALA A 85 -2.72 -1.20 0.93
CA ALA A 85 -2.08 -2.33 1.59
C ALA A 85 -3.02 -3.52 1.75
N SER A 86 -4.29 -3.27 2.11
CA SER A 86 -5.32 -4.32 2.21
C SER A 86 -5.58 -4.98 0.85
N GLY A 87 -5.65 -4.21 -0.23
CA GLY A 87 -5.83 -4.75 -1.59
C GLY A 87 -4.64 -5.60 -2.04
N ASN A 88 -3.42 -5.12 -1.81
CA ASN A 88 -2.19 -5.85 -2.13
C ASN A 88 -2.08 -7.17 -1.33
N LEU A 89 -2.42 -7.12 -0.04
CA LEU A 89 -2.45 -8.28 0.82
C LEU A 89 -3.49 -9.31 0.34
N GLY A 90 -4.70 -8.85 0.00
CA GLY A 90 -5.76 -9.71 -0.54
C GLY A 90 -5.36 -10.40 -1.85
N ASN A 91 -4.70 -9.67 -2.76
CA ASN A 91 -4.16 -10.25 -3.99
C ASN A 91 -3.09 -11.32 -3.72
N THR A 92 -2.21 -11.09 -2.74
CA THR A 92 -1.17 -12.06 -2.36
C THR A 92 -1.77 -13.32 -1.73
N LEU A 93 -2.71 -13.15 -0.78
CA LEU A 93 -3.43 -14.25 -0.14
C LEU A 93 -4.20 -15.11 -1.15
N LYS A 94 -4.82 -14.47 -2.15
CA LYS A 94 -5.50 -15.17 -3.25
C LYS A 94 -4.55 -16.09 -4.01
N ILE A 95 -3.34 -15.64 -4.34
CA ILE A 95 -2.35 -16.47 -5.03
C ILE A 95 -1.86 -17.63 -4.16
N LEU A 96 -1.79 -17.42 -2.84
CA LEU A 96 -1.45 -18.46 -1.87
C LEU A 96 -2.60 -19.44 -1.56
N GLY A 97 -3.79 -19.23 -2.13
CA GLY A 97 -4.97 -20.07 -1.88
C GLY A 97 -5.68 -19.79 -0.55
N GLN A 98 -5.31 -18.72 0.16
CA GLN A 98 -5.92 -18.29 1.43
C GLN A 98 -7.15 -17.42 1.15
N PHE A 99 -8.19 -18.01 0.56
CA PHE A 99 -9.33 -17.26 0.02
C PHE A 99 -10.16 -16.53 1.06
N ASP A 100 -10.40 -17.12 2.23
CA ASP A 100 -11.19 -16.49 3.29
C ASP A 100 -10.54 -15.19 3.79
N GLU A 101 -9.23 -15.23 4.06
CA GLU A 101 -8.45 -14.05 4.44
C GLU A 101 -8.38 -13.03 3.29
N ALA A 102 -8.27 -13.50 2.04
CA ALA A 102 -8.24 -12.63 0.87
C ALA A 102 -9.53 -11.83 0.71
N VAL A 103 -10.70 -12.46 0.91
CA VAL A 103 -12.01 -11.80 0.84
C VAL A 103 -12.11 -10.69 1.88
N VAL A 104 -11.69 -10.96 3.12
CA VAL A 104 -11.67 -9.95 4.19
C VAL A 104 -10.79 -8.76 3.83
N CYS A 105 -9.59 -9.01 3.29
CA CYS A 105 -8.67 -7.95 2.88
C CYS A 105 -9.21 -7.12 1.71
N CYS A 106 -9.79 -7.77 0.69
CA CYS A 106 -10.41 -7.10 -0.45
C CYS A 106 -11.64 -6.28 -0.03
N GLN A 107 -12.46 -6.81 0.89
CA GLN A 107 -13.61 -6.09 1.43
C GLN A 107 -13.16 -4.83 2.19
N ARG A 108 -12.10 -4.95 3.00
CA ARG A 108 -11.52 -3.81 3.73
C ARG A 108 -11.04 -2.72 2.76
N HIS A 109 -10.38 -3.08 1.66
CA HIS A 109 -9.98 -2.15 0.60
C HIS A 109 -11.20 -1.41 0.01
N LEU A 110 -12.28 -2.14 -0.30
CA LEU A 110 -13.51 -1.57 -0.87
C LEU A 110 -14.20 -0.61 0.10
N ASP A 111 -14.32 -0.98 1.36
CA ASP A 111 -15.02 -0.17 2.36
C ASP A 111 -14.33 1.19 2.56
N ILE A 112 -13.01 1.19 2.73
CA ILE A 112 -12.25 2.45 2.85
C ILE A 112 -12.32 3.27 1.56
N SER A 113 -12.25 2.62 0.41
CA SER A 113 -12.34 3.33 -0.88
C SER A 113 -13.70 4.01 -1.05
N ARG A 114 -14.79 3.37 -0.60
CA ARG A 114 -16.14 3.98 -0.58
C ARG A 114 -16.23 5.13 0.41
N GLU A 115 -15.70 4.97 1.62
CA GLU A 115 -15.64 6.06 2.60
C GLU A 115 -14.92 7.29 2.05
N ALA A 116 -13.79 7.09 1.35
CA ALA A 116 -13.01 8.16 0.74
C ALA A 116 -13.82 8.91 -0.34
N VAL A 117 -14.53 8.19 -1.21
CA VAL A 117 -15.37 8.80 -2.26
C VAL A 117 -16.56 9.56 -1.65
N LEU A 118 -17.25 8.96 -0.68
CA LEU A 118 -18.39 9.60 -0.01
C LEU A 118 -17.98 10.81 0.83
N GLY A 119 -16.76 10.82 1.39
CA GLY A 119 -16.21 11.99 2.07
C GLY A 119 -15.91 13.17 1.13
N THR A 120 -15.64 12.90 -0.16
CA THR A 120 -15.47 13.95 -1.18
C THR A 120 -16.78 14.43 -1.78
N LEU A 121 -17.82 13.60 -1.75
CA LEU A 121 -19.18 13.94 -2.12
C LEU A 121 -19.96 14.28 -0.85
N ALA A 122 -19.72 15.48 -0.29
CA ALA A 122 -20.70 16.06 0.62
C ALA A 122 -22.09 15.97 -0.05
N PRO A 123 -23.15 15.59 0.67
CA PRO A 123 -24.48 15.48 0.06
C PRO A 123 -24.79 16.84 -0.56
N VAL A 124 -24.92 16.88 -1.89
CA VAL A 124 -25.58 17.99 -2.54
C VAL A 124 -27.01 17.91 -2.01
N ALA A 125 -27.30 18.73 -1.00
CA ALA A 125 -28.62 18.75 -0.37
C ALA A 125 -29.67 18.86 -1.46
N PRO A 126 -30.78 18.11 -1.41
CA PRO A 126 -31.84 18.28 -2.39
C PRO A 126 -32.31 19.73 -2.28
N ALA A 127 -32.18 20.46 -3.38
CA ALA A 127 -32.65 21.84 -3.47
C ALA A 127 -34.09 21.90 -2.96
N ALA A 128 -34.29 22.61 -1.84
CA ALA A 128 -35.61 22.90 -1.34
C ALA A 128 -36.33 23.77 -2.37
N LEU A 129 -37.19 23.14 -3.18
CA LEU A 129 -38.23 23.80 -3.94
C LEU A 129 -39.30 24.30 -2.95
N CYS A 130 -39.02 25.43 -2.30
CA CYS A 130 -40.02 26.26 -1.66
C CYS A 130 -39.87 27.67 -2.21
N TRP A 131 -40.52 27.93 -3.34
CA TRP A 131 -40.75 29.29 -3.81
C TRP A 131 -41.90 29.89 -2.98
N PRO A 132 -41.77 31.11 -2.43
CA PRO A 132 -42.85 31.72 -1.66
C PRO A 132 -43.97 32.20 -2.60
N LEU A 133 -45.22 32.01 -2.14
CA LEU A 133 -46.43 32.67 -2.63
C LEU A 133 -46.44 34.15 -2.25
#